data_AF-A0A1V5L2Y0-F1
#
_entry.id   AF-A0A1V5L2Y0-F1
#
_cell.length_a   1.000
_cell.length_b   1.000
_cell.length_c   1.000
_cell.angle_alpha   90.00
_cell.angle_beta   90.00
_cell.angle_gamma   90.00
#
_symmetry.space_group_name_H-M   'P 1'
#
loop_
_entity.id
_entity.type
_entity.pdbx_description
1 polymer ?
#
loop_
_entity_poly.entity_id
_entity_poly.type
_entity_poly.pdbx_seq_one_letter_code
_entity_poly.pdbx_strand_id
1 'polypeptide(L)'
;MFDKLYYQDKGLFLQGFHPAAVLLYLFVLLVLSLLYDNPLYLLSLLFLLVLLIKGVDGMEVWEGFLKIGVLMMILIMVVNPLAIRAGATVIWRGPVLPLLGSLDVSLEAVYFGAVSGLRLLVVMSVFCLYNLMVNPDQVLNLFSRAAGKSVLMVALATRLFPTMVRDLKRIKEVMQLRGVDFEQGGPGERIKKYAGLYNVLLLSSLEGSMEIAESMQARAYGSGRRTVYSRNLLRPRDYLCAGGCLLALSAAVWGLSNGCGHYEFYPVADVLIRDRATVVVLAIVFFYLSVPLILGGGDKYCRFIKSKI
;
A
#
# COMPACT_ATOMS: atom_id res chain seq x y z
N MET A 1 20.42 -5.93 -0.50
CA MET A 1 19.39 -5.29 -1.35
C MET A 1 17.99 -5.40 -0.75
N PHE A 2 17.62 -6.53 -0.11
CA PHE A 2 16.32 -6.70 0.55
C PHE A 2 16.10 -5.85 1.82
N ASP A 3 17.16 -5.42 2.52
CA ASP A 3 17.03 -4.62 3.75
C ASP A 3 16.45 -3.20 3.53
N LYS A 4 16.42 -2.72 2.28
CA LYS A 4 15.84 -1.41 1.93
C LYS A 4 14.32 -1.44 1.67
N LEU A 5 13.71 -2.63 1.62
CA LEU A 5 12.26 -2.79 1.41
C LEU A 5 11.50 -3.06 2.72
N TYR A 6 12.20 -3.18 3.84
CA TYR A 6 11.57 -3.35 5.15
C TYR A 6 11.25 -2.00 5.78
N TYR A 7 10.11 -1.95 6.48
CA TYR A 7 9.74 -0.82 7.34
C TYR A 7 10.92 -0.47 8.25
N GLN A 8 11.42 0.76 8.13
CA GLN A 8 12.42 1.31 9.05
C GLN A 8 11.70 2.22 10.04
N ASP A 9 11.80 1.89 11.32
CA ASP A 9 11.31 2.76 12.39
C ASP A 9 12.25 3.96 12.47
N LYS A 10 11.83 5.07 11.85
CA LYS A 10 12.60 6.32 11.81
C LYS A 10 12.16 7.27 12.94
N GLY A 11 11.26 6.83 13.83
CA GLY A 11 10.74 7.66 14.93
C GLY A 11 10.00 8.91 14.45
N LEU A 12 9.45 8.87 13.23
CA LEU A 12 8.79 10.03 12.62
C LEU A 12 7.44 10.27 13.27
N PHE A 13 7.06 11.55 13.38
CA PHE A 13 5.80 11.97 14.00
C PHE A 13 4.57 11.22 13.46
N LEU A 14 4.54 11.03 12.15
CA LEU A 14 3.46 10.37 11.44
C LEU A 14 3.44 8.84 11.67
N GLN A 15 4.58 8.21 12.01
CA GLN A 15 4.68 6.80 12.42
C GLN A 15 4.15 6.57 13.85
N GLY A 16 3.98 7.64 14.65
CA GLY A 16 3.48 7.57 16.03
C GLY A 16 1.95 7.61 16.16
N PHE A 17 1.21 7.67 15.05
CA PHE A 17 -0.27 7.63 15.05
C PHE A 17 -0.79 6.22 15.35
N HIS A 18 -2.03 6.15 15.83
CA HIS A 18 -2.67 4.86 16.01
C HIS A 18 -2.83 4.14 14.65
N PRO A 19 -2.44 2.86 14.52
CA PRO A 19 -2.47 2.11 13.26
C PRO A 19 -3.82 2.14 12.55
N ALA A 20 -4.91 2.05 13.32
CA ALA A 20 -6.26 2.10 12.76
C ALA A 20 -6.57 3.44 12.06
N ALA A 21 -6.09 4.57 12.61
CA ALA A 21 -6.33 5.88 12.02
C ALA A 21 -5.52 6.07 10.74
N VAL A 22 -4.27 5.59 10.72
CA VAL A 22 -3.43 5.60 9.51
C VAL A 22 -4.01 4.69 8.42
N LEU A 23 -4.46 3.48 8.78
CA LEU A 23 -5.12 2.58 7.83
C LEU A 23 -6.40 3.18 7.26
N LEU A 24 -7.23 3.80 8.10
CA LEU A 24 -8.44 4.48 7.66
C LEU A 24 -8.10 5.65 6.72
N TYR A 25 -7.08 6.44 7.05
CA TYR A 25 -6.62 7.54 6.19
C TYR A 25 -6.15 7.06 4.82
N LEU A 26 -5.31 6.04 4.78
CA LEU A 26 -4.82 5.45 3.53
C LEU A 26 -5.95 4.81 2.72
N PHE A 27 -6.91 4.17 3.39
CA PHE A 27 -8.10 3.62 2.75
C PHE A 27 -8.96 4.72 2.11
N VAL A 28 -9.19 5.83 2.82
CA VAL A 28 -9.92 6.99 2.27
C VAL A 28 -9.17 7.58 1.08
N LEU A 29 -7.85 7.78 1.15
CA LEU A 29 -7.05 8.25 0.01
C LEU A 29 -7.17 7.31 -1.21
N LEU A 30 -7.13 5.99 -0.99
CA LEU A 30 -7.29 5.00 -2.05
C LEU A 30 -8.68 5.08 -2.67
N VAL A 31 -9.74 5.10 -1.85
CA VAL A 31 -11.13 5.19 -2.32
C VAL A 31 -11.37 6.49 -3.11
N LEU A 32 -10.85 7.62 -2.62
CA LEU A 32 -10.95 8.90 -3.32
C LEU A 32 -10.20 8.88 -4.66
N SER A 33 -9.03 8.23 -4.74
CA SER A 33 -8.31 8.10 -6.02
C SER A 33 -9.06 7.27 -7.07
N LEU A 34 -9.97 6.38 -6.64
CA LEU A 34 -10.74 5.52 -7.54
C LEU A 34 -12.11 6.12 -7.91
N LEU A 35 -12.72 6.91 -7.01
CA LEU A 35 -14.04 7.52 -7.24
C LEU A 35 -14.01 8.69 -8.22
N TYR A 36 -12.89 9.41 -8.31
CA TYR A 36 -12.81 10.61 -9.13
C TYR A 36 -12.08 10.38 -10.45
N ASP A 37 -12.75 10.76 -11.52
CA ASP A 37 -12.22 10.73 -12.88
C ASP A 37 -11.56 12.07 -13.29
N ASN A 38 -11.80 13.14 -12.52
CA ASN A 38 -11.27 14.47 -12.80
C ASN A 38 -9.74 14.55 -12.60
N PRO A 39 -8.95 14.95 -13.62
CA PRO A 39 -7.49 15.03 -13.51
C PRO A 39 -7.02 16.10 -12.51
N LEU A 40 -7.77 17.19 -12.33
CA LEU A 40 -7.45 18.21 -11.31
C LEU A 40 -7.49 17.63 -9.89
N TYR A 41 -8.43 16.72 -9.62
CA TYR A 41 -8.55 16.06 -8.33
C TYR A 41 -7.40 15.08 -8.10
N LEU A 42 -7.01 14.33 -9.14
CA LEU A 42 -5.85 13.44 -9.07
C LEU A 42 -4.54 14.20 -8.86
N LEU A 43 -4.36 15.36 -9.50
CA LEU A 43 -3.20 16.22 -9.30
C LEU A 43 -3.15 16.81 -7.88
N SER A 44 -4.29 17.24 -7.33
CA SER A 44 -4.34 17.77 -5.96
C SER A 44 -4.05 16.67 -4.91
N LEU A 45 -4.55 15.46 -5.12
CA LEU A 45 -4.21 14.29 -4.30
C LEU A 45 -2.73 13.94 -4.42
N LEU A 46 -2.17 13.92 -5.63
CA LEU A 46 -0.75 13.67 -5.84
C LEU A 46 0.09 14.70 -5.07
N PHE A 47 -0.24 15.98 -5.20
CA PHE A 47 0.45 17.06 -4.49
C PHE A 47 0.40 16.87 -2.96
N LEU A 48 -0.76 16.51 -2.42
CA LEU A 48 -0.91 16.21 -0.99
C LEU A 48 -0.04 15.03 -0.58
N LEU A 49 0.00 13.96 -1.37
CA LEU A 49 0.86 12.79 -1.11
C LEU A 49 2.34 13.17 -1.12
N VAL A 50 2.80 14.02 -2.03
CA VAL A 50 4.19 14.52 -2.03
C VAL A 50 4.51 15.24 -0.72
N LEU A 51 3.61 16.11 -0.24
CA LEU A 51 3.81 16.83 1.02
C LEU A 51 3.90 15.87 2.22
N LEU A 52 3.06 14.84 2.26
CA LEU A 52 3.10 13.82 3.32
C LEU A 52 4.39 13.02 3.27
N ILE A 53 4.78 12.52 2.09
CA ILE A 53 5.99 11.71 1.91
C ILE A 53 7.23 12.52 2.29
N LYS A 54 7.26 13.81 1.94
CA LYS A 54 8.30 14.75 2.39
C LYS A 54 8.29 14.90 3.92
N GLY A 55 7.12 14.96 4.55
CA GLY A 55 6.99 14.99 6.01
C GLY A 55 7.44 13.73 6.74
N VAL A 56 7.55 12.60 6.04
CA VAL A 56 8.02 11.29 6.55
C VAL A 56 9.49 11.04 6.14
N ASP A 57 10.21 12.02 5.57
CA ASP A 57 11.57 11.85 5.05
C ASP A 57 11.71 10.57 4.19
N GLY A 58 10.69 10.30 3.37
CA GLY A 58 10.53 9.10 2.54
C GLY A 58 10.85 9.33 1.06
N MET A 59 11.41 10.48 0.72
CA MET A 59 11.59 10.93 -0.67
C MET A 59 12.40 9.94 -1.51
N GLU A 60 13.49 9.39 -0.95
CA GLU A 60 14.35 8.42 -1.65
C GLU A 60 13.59 7.15 -2.09
N VAL A 61 12.68 6.67 -1.24
CA VAL A 61 11.86 5.49 -1.55
C VAL A 61 10.83 5.87 -2.63
N TRP A 62 10.21 7.04 -2.48
CA TRP A 62 9.20 7.52 -3.41
C TRP A 62 9.74 7.78 -4.81
N GLU A 63 10.98 8.25 -4.96
CA GLU A 63 11.62 8.41 -6.28
C GLU A 63 11.69 7.08 -7.06
N GLY A 64 11.92 5.97 -6.37
CA GLY A 64 11.88 4.63 -6.97
C GLY A 64 10.49 4.27 -7.48
N PHE A 65 9.46 4.49 -6.65
CA PHE A 65 8.06 4.27 -7.02
C PHE A 65 7.60 5.21 -8.15
N LEU A 66 8.07 6.46 -8.16
CA LEU A 66 7.73 7.45 -9.17
C LEU A 66 8.35 7.10 -10.53
N LYS A 67 9.60 6.65 -10.58
CA LYS A 67 10.23 6.18 -11.84
C LYS A 67 9.44 5.04 -12.46
N ILE A 68 9.06 4.04 -11.66
CA ILE A 68 8.25 2.90 -12.12
C ILE A 68 6.84 3.36 -12.51
N GLY A 69 6.22 4.23 -11.71
CA GLY A 69 4.87 4.73 -11.96
C GLY A 69 4.78 5.59 -13.22
N VAL A 70 5.77 6.44 -13.49
CA VAL A 70 5.83 7.26 -14.73
C VAL A 70 6.06 6.37 -15.94
N LEU A 71 6.93 5.36 -15.84
CA LEU A 71 7.10 4.37 -16.90
C LEU A 71 5.77 3.65 -17.22
N MET A 72 5.02 3.25 -16.19
CA MET A 72 3.71 2.61 -16.36
C MET A 72 2.65 3.59 -16.90
N MET A 73 2.69 4.86 -16.49
CA MET A 73 1.81 5.90 -17.04
C MET A 73 2.03 6.08 -18.54
N ILE A 74 3.30 6.16 -18.99
CA ILE A 74 3.64 6.26 -20.41
C ILE A 74 3.17 5.01 -21.15
N LEU A 75 3.38 3.82 -20.58
CA LEU A 75 2.93 2.56 -21.17
C LEU A 75 1.39 2.55 -21.34
N ILE A 76 0.64 2.94 -20.31
CA ILE A 76 -0.83 3.02 -20.37
C ILE A 76 -1.26 4.06 -21.40
N MET A 77 -0.63 5.22 -21.44
CA MET A 77 -0.93 6.27 -22.41
C MET A 77 -0.74 5.81 -23.86
N VAL A 78 0.20 4.89 -24.13
CA VAL A 78 0.46 4.32 -25.46
C VAL A 78 -0.46 3.12 -25.75
N VAL A 79 -0.68 2.24 -24.77
CA VAL A 79 -1.47 1.01 -24.96
C VAL A 79 -2.97 1.29 -25.01
N ASN A 80 -3.46 2.26 -24.24
CA ASN A 80 -4.88 2.53 -24.11
C ASN A 80 -5.56 2.98 -25.43
N PRO A 81 -4.96 3.87 -26.23
CA PRO A 81 -5.47 4.19 -27.57
C PRO A 81 -5.44 3.03 -28.56
N LEU A 82 -4.59 2.02 -28.34
CA LEU A 82 -4.55 0.82 -29.17
C LEU A 82 -5.68 -0.18 -28.80
N ALA A 83 -6.17 -0.11 -27.56
CA ALA A 83 -7.20 -1.01 -27.03
C ALA A 83 -8.62 -0.43 -27.14
N ILE A 84 -8.80 0.88 -26.93
CA ILE A 84 -10.13 1.52 -26.87
C ILE A 84 -10.41 2.32 -28.14
N ARG A 85 -11.53 1.99 -28.79
CA ARG A 85 -11.91 2.43 -30.14
C ARG A 85 -13.06 3.45 -30.18
N ALA A 86 -13.38 4.08 -29.06
CA ALA A 86 -14.65 4.79 -28.84
C ALA A 86 -14.57 6.33 -28.94
N GLY A 87 -13.46 6.91 -29.40
CA GLY A 87 -13.30 8.38 -29.47
C GLY A 87 -13.84 8.99 -30.76
N ALA A 88 -14.50 10.15 -30.64
CA ALA A 88 -15.13 10.86 -31.77
C ALA A 88 -14.13 11.64 -32.64
N THR A 89 -12.95 12.01 -32.11
CA THR A 89 -11.89 12.71 -32.87
C THR A 89 -10.68 11.81 -33.12
N VAL A 90 -10.70 11.12 -34.26
CA VAL A 90 -9.60 10.25 -34.70
C VAL A 90 -8.48 11.09 -35.31
N ILE A 91 -7.29 11.07 -34.70
CA ILE A 91 -6.09 11.81 -35.15
C ILE A 91 -5.37 11.04 -36.25
N TRP A 92 -5.33 9.71 -36.12
CA TRP A 92 -4.59 8.84 -37.03
C TRP A 92 -5.34 7.54 -37.26
N ARG A 93 -5.54 7.20 -38.52
CA ARG A 93 -6.06 5.89 -38.95
C ARG A 93 -4.89 5.03 -39.43
N GLY A 94 -4.57 3.99 -38.68
CA GLY A 94 -3.54 3.01 -39.04
C GLY A 94 -4.04 1.96 -40.03
N PRO A 95 -3.12 1.19 -40.63
CA PRO A 95 -3.45 0.12 -41.57
C PRO A 95 -4.32 -0.95 -40.90
N VAL A 96 -5.29 -1.45 -41.67
CA VAL A 96 -6.25 -2.47 -41.22
C VAL A 96 -5.50 -3.80 -41.06
N LEU A 97 -5.29 -4.24 -39.83
CA LEU A 97 -4.69 -5.55 -39.55
C LEU A 97 -5.79 -6.64 -39.62
N PRO A 98 -5.59 -7.74 -40.36
CA PRO A 98 -6.64 -8.73 -40.66
C PRO A 98 -7.20 -9.50 -39.45
N LEU A 99 -6.57 -9.40 -38.27
CA LEU A 99 -7.05 -10.00 -37.02
C LEU A 99 -7.54 -8.97 -35.99
N LEU A 100 -7.22 -7.68 -36.16
CA LEU A 100 -7.48 -6.64 -35.16
C LEU A 100 -8.41 -5.51 -35.65
N GLY A 101 -8.50 -5.19 -36.95
CA GLY A 101 -9.27 -4.05 -37.50
C GLY A 101 -8.43 -2.79 -37.76
N SER A 102 -9.06 -1.62 -37.98
CA SER A 102 -8.35 -0.33 -38.13
C SER A 102 -7.74 0.14 -36.81
N LEU A 103 -6.52 0.68 -36.86
CA LEU A 103 -5.82 1.26 -35.71
C LEU A 103 -6.18 2.75 -35.62
N ASP A 104 -7.35 3.06 -35.09
CA ASP A 104 -7.81 4.45 -34.99
C ASP A 104 -7.43 5.04 -33.62
N VAL A 105 -6.40 5.88 -33.62
CA VAL A 105 -5.93 6.58 -32.40
C VAL A 105 -6.74 7.87 -32.24
N SER A 106 -7.51 7.94 -31.15
CA SER A 106 -8.34 9.10 -30.81
C SER A 106 -7.70 9.97 -29.71
N LEU A 107 -7.91 11.30 -29.75
CA LEU A 107 -7.44 12.20 -28.70
C LEU A 107 -8.00 11.83 -27.33
N GLU A 108 -9.27 11.42 -27.30
CA GLU A 108 -9.99 11.05 -26.08
C GLU A 108 -9.36 9.81 -25.44
N ALA A 109 -8.90 8.83 -26.23
CA ALA A 109 -8.23 7.65 -25.70
C ALA A 109 -6.83 7.94 -25.15
N VAL A 110 -6.09 8.89 -25.75
CA VAL A 110 -4.80 9.37 -25.23
C VAL A 110 -5.01 10.11 -23.91
N TYR A 111 -6.00 10.99 -23.84
CA TYR A 111 -6.33 11.75 -22.64
C TYR A 111 -6.81 10.82 -21.51
N PHE A 112 -7.70 9.87 -21.81
CA PHE A 112 -8.14 8.85 -20.85
C PHE A 112 -6.96 7.96 -20.38
N GLY A 113 -6.03 7.62 -21.28
CA GLY A 113 -4.80 6.91 -20.93
C GLY A 113 -3.89 7.72 -20.00
N ALA A 114 -3.73 9.02 -20.26
CA ALA A 114 -2.98 9.91 -19.38
C ALA A 114 -3.62 10.03 -17.99
N VAL A 115 -4.94 10.18 -17.90
CA VAL A 115 -5.63 10.28 -16.58
C VAL A 115 -5.59 8.95 -15.83
N SER A 116 -5.74 7.83 -16.52
CA SER A 116 -5.62 6.48 -15.93
C SER A 116 -4.19 6.19 -15.45
N GLY A 117 -3.18 6.60 -16.22
CA GLY A 117 -1.78 6.52 -15.79
C GLY A 117 -1.46 7.42 -14.60
N LEU A 118 -2.02 8.64 -14.55
CA LEU A 118 -1.93 9.53 -13.39
C LEU A 118 -2.60 8.90 -12.15
N ARG A 119 -3.75 8.25 -12.31
CA ARG A 119 -4.42 7.51 -11.23
C ARG A 119 -3.53 6.40 -10.68
N LEU A 120 -2.90 5.63 -11.56
CA LEU A 120 -1.96 4.59 -11.14
C LEU A 120 -0.79 5.18 -10.34
N LEU A 121 -0.25 6.33 -10.76
CA LEU A 121 0.78 7.05 -10.00
C LEU A 121 0.34 7.46 -8.60
N VAL A 122 -0.90 7.97 -8.46
CA VAL A 122 -1.49 8.31 -7.16
C VAL A 122 -1.61 7.06 -6.28
N VAL A 123 -2.16 5.96 -6.81
CA VAL A 123 -2.31 4.70 -6.08
C VAL A 123 -0.95 4.15 -5.64
N MET A 124 0.05 4.14 -6.53
CA MET A 124 1.43 3.73 -6.19
C MET A 124 2.03 4.59 -5.09
N SER A 125 1.76 5.89 -5.09
CA SER A 125 2.22 6.82 -4.05
C SER A 125 1.53 6.55 -2.70
N VAL A 126 0.23 6.21 -2.70
CA VAL A 126 -0.48 5.77 -1.48
C VAL A 126 0.14 4.48 -0.93
N PHE A 127 0.48 3.51 -1.79
CA PHE A 127 1.17 2.29 -1.38
C PHE A 127 2.58 2.56 -0.83
N CYS A 128 3.32 3.51 -1.40
CA CYS A 128 4.60 3.95 -0.85
C CYS A 128 4.43 4.50 0.57
N LEU A 129 3.44 5.38 0.77
CA LEU A 129 3.12 5.94 2.08
C LEU A 129 2.70 4.86 3.10
N TYR A 130 1.93 3.86 2.66
CA TYR A 130 1.58 2.69 3.49
C TYR A 130 2.82 1.97 4.01
N ASN A 131 3.78 1.64 3.13
CA ASN A 131 5.00 0.94 3.53
C ASN A 131 5.88 1.76 4.49
N LEU A 132 5.83 3.10 4.39
CA LEU A 132 6.60 4.01 5.24
C LEU A 132 5.95 4.24 6.61
N MET A 133 4.61 4.30 6.67
CA MET A 133 3.88 4.68 7.88
C MET A 133 3.38 3.50 8.71
N VAL A 134 3.11 2.36 8.08
CA VAL A 134 2.40 1.25 8.73
C VAL A 134 3.37 0.14 9.13
N ASN A 135 3.54 -0.04 10.43
CA ASN A 135 4.27 -1.18 10.96
C ASN A 135 3.38 -2.45 10.91
N PRO A 136 3.83 -3.54 10.26
CA PRO A 136 3.03 -4.76 10.10
C PRO A 136 2.64 -5.42 11.43
N ASP A 137 3.53 -5.40 12.44
CA ASP A 137 3.24 -5.98 13.76
C ASP A 137 2.15 -5.20 14.48
N GLN A 138 2.09 -3.88 14.29
CA GLN A 138 1.04 -3.05 14.87
C GLN A 138 -0.32 -3.29 14.21
N VAL A 139 -0.35 -3.57 12.90
CA VAL A 139 -1.56 -3.98 12.19
C VAL A 139 -2.04 -5.33 12.69
N LEU A 140 -1.15 -6.31 12.83
CA LEU A 140 -1.49 -7.62 13.39
C LEU A 140 -2.09 -7.49 14.80
N ASN A 141 -1.49 -6.64 15.64
CA ASN A 141 -2.00 -6.36 16.98
C ASN A 141 -3.38 -5.70 16.97
N LEU A 142 -3.75 -4.90 15.96
CA LEU A 142 -5.09 -4.34 15.83
C LEU A 142 -6.15 -5.44 15.63
N PHE A 143 -5.85 -6.42 14.77
CA PHE A 143 -6.74 -7.56 14.51
C PHE A 143 -6.76 -8.59 15.66
N SER A 144 -5.85 -8.49 16.63
CA SER A 144 -5.75 -9.44 17.75
C SER A 144 -7.02 -9.54 18.60
N ARG A 145 -7.79 -8.44 18.71
CA ARG A 145 -9.05 -8.41 19.46
C ARG A 145 -10.17 -9.21 18.78
N ALA A 146 -10.22 -9.18 17.44
CA ALA A 146 -11.23 -9.89 16.67
C ALA A 146 -10.84 -11.36 16.41
N ALA A 147 -9.55 -11.62 16.14
CA ALA A 147 -9.06 -12.92 15.70
C ALA A 147 -7.77 -13.35 16.42
N GLY A 148 -7.78 -13.35 17.76
CA GLY A 148 -6.57 -13.55 18.57
C GLY A 148 -5.79 -14.85 18.30
N LYS A 149 -6.47 -15.97 17.97
CA LYS A 149 -5.78 -17.22 17.59
C LYS A 149 -5.07 -17.11 16.23
N SER A 150 -5.75 -16.52 15.23
CA SER A 150 -5.20 -16.31 13.89
C SER A 150 -4.02 -15.34 13.92
N VAL A 151 -4.16 -14.23 14.65
CA VAL A 151 -3.07 -13.25 14.81
C VAL A 151 -1.85 -13.87 15.50
N LEU A 152 -2.04 -14.74 16.50
CA LEU A 152 -0.92 -15.44 17.09
C LEU A 152 -0.21 -16.35 16.08
N MET A 153 -0.95 -17.11 15.28
CA MET A 153 -0.35 -17.97 14.25
C MET A 153 0.48 -17.14 13.27
N VAL A 154 -0.03 -15.99 12.82
CA VAL A 154 0.70 -15.09 11.92
C VAL A 154 1.93 -14.50 12.62
N ALA A 155 1.80 -14.03 13.87
CA ALA A 155 2.92 -13.47 14.63
C ALA A 155 4.02 -14.50 14.92
N LEU A 156 3.65 -15.76 15.18
CA LEU A 156 4.61 -16.86 15.30
C LEU A 156 5.27 -17.14 13.94
N ALA A 157 4.50 -17.20 12.85
CA ALA A 157 5.05 -17.43 11.52
C ALA A 157 6.04 -16.33 11.10
N THR A 158 5.70 -15.04 11.30
CA THR A 158 6.60 -13.92 10.99
C THR A 158 7.87 -13.95 11.83
N ARG A 159 7.77 -14.31 13.11
CA ARG A 159 8.92 -14.48 14.01
C ARG A 159 9.80 -15.68 13.63
N LEU A 160 9.20 -16.77 13.19
CA LEU A 160 9.92 -18.01 12.84
C LEU A 160 10.58 -17.93 11.45
N PHE A 161 10.07 -17.10 10.54
CA PHE A 161 10.59 -16.96 9.19
C PHE A 161 12.11 -16.63 9.14
N PRO A 162 12.64 -15.64 9.87
CA PRO A 162 14.08 -15.39 9.93
C PRO A 162 14.89 -16.55 10.50
N THR A 163 14.32 -17.32 11.42
CA THR A 163 14.97 -18.50 12.01
C THR A 163 15.02 -19.63 10.99
N MET A 164 13.92 -19.92 10.28
CA MET A 164 13.90 -20.89 9.17
C MET A 164 14.92 -20.56 8.09
N VAL A 165 15.08 -19.29 7.72
CA VAL A 165 16.09 -18.89 6.72
C VAL A 165 17.51 -19.15 7.22
N ARG A 166 17.79 -18.95 8.52
CA ARG A 166 19.10 -19.26 9.12
C ARG A 166 19.34 -20.77 9.20
N ASP A 167 18.32 -21.54 9.56
CA ASP A 167 18.41 -22.99 9.64
C ASP A 167 18.59 -23.61 8.25
N LEU A 168 17.87 -23.13 7.24
CA LEU A 168 18.05 -23.55 5.84
C LEU A 168 19.50 -23.34 5.39
N LYS A 169 20.11 -22.18 5.69
CA LYS A 169 21.51 -21.89 5.36
C LYS A 169 22.47 -22.82 6.09
N ARG A 170 22.29 -23.00 7.40
CA ARG A 170 23.10 -23.91 8.22
C ARG A 170 23.03 -25.36 7.72
N ILE A 171 21.83 -25.87 7.47
CA ILE A 171 21.64 -27.24 6.98
C ILE A 171 22.27 -27.39 5.59
N LYS A 172 22.11 -26.39 4.70
CA LYS A 172 22.75 -26.38 3.38
C LYS A 172 24.27 -26.46 3.50
N GLU A 173 24.88 -25.65 4.37
CA GLU A 173 26.33 -25.66 4.62
C GLU A 173 26.81 -27.04 5.15
N VAL A 174 26.09 -27.63 6.11
CA VAL A 174 26.42 -28.97 6.63
C VAL A 174 26.31 -30.05 5.55
N MET A 175 25.29 -29.99 4.69
CA MET A 175 25.14 -30.92 3.58
C MET A 175 26.27 -30.76 2.55
N GLN A 176 26.70 -29.53 2.26
CA GLN A 176 27.85 -29.26 1.39
C GLN A 176 29.14 -29.84 1.97
N LEU A 177 29.37 -29.69 3.27
CA LEU A 177 30.53 -30.30 3.96
C LEU A 177 30.50 -31.84 3.94
N ARG A 178 29.30 -32.44 3.87
CA ARG A 178 29.12 -33.89 3.69
C ARG A 178 29.27 -34.35 2.23
N GLY A 179 29.63 -33.46 1.31
CA GLY A 179 29.87 -33.76 -0.10
C GLY A 179 28.65 -33.62 -1.01
N VAL A 180 27.54 -33.02 -0.53
CA VAL A 180 26.38 -32.73 -1.39
C VAL A 180 26.62 -31.43 -2.14
N ASP A 181 27.00 -31.53 -3.41
CA ASP A 181 27.09 -30.37 -4.30
C ASP A 181 25.71 -30.05 -4.91
N PHE A 182 25.15 -28.88 -4.57
CA PHE A 182 23.84 -28.43 -5.06
C PHE A 182 23.86 -27.86 -6.49
N GLU A 183 25.04 -27.51 -7.02
CA GLU A 183 25.20 -26.92 -8.35
C GLU A 183 25.56 -27.97 -9.41
N GLN A 184 26.13 -29.10 -9.02
CA GLN A 184 26.43 -30.18 -9.95
C GLN A 184 25.21 -31.08 -10.27
N GLY A 185 25.14 -31.57 -11.51
CA GLY A 185 24.14 -32.54 -11.96
C GLY A 185 22.99 -31.95 -12.80
N GLY A 186 22.17 -32.85 -13.36
CA GLY A 186 20.98 -32.49 -14.15
C GLY A 186 19.85 -31.87 -13.31
N PRO A 187 18.81 -31.28 -13.93
CA PRO A 187 17.71 -30.64 -13.21
C PRO A 187 16.99 -31.59 -12.24
N GLY A 188 16.82 -32.87 -12.61
CA GLY A 188 16.20 -33.88 -11.74
C GLY A 188 17.04 -34.22 -10.51
N GLU A 189 18.35 -34.34 -10.67
CA GLU A 189 19.28 -34.59 -9.54
C GLU A 189 19.32 -33.41 -8.58
N ARG A 190 19.32 -32.19 -9.11
CA ARG A 190 19.23 -30.96 -8.30
C ARG A 190 17.95 -30.96 -7.46
N ILE A 191 16.80 -31.29 -8.06
CA ILE A 191 15.51 -31.36 -7.33
C ILE A 191 15.60 -32.38 -6.18
N LYS A 192 16.18 -33.55 -6.41
CA LYS A 192 16.34 -34.58 -5.35
C LYS A 192 17.22 -34.10 -4.20
N LYS A 193 18.30 -33.36 -4.48
CA LYS A 193 19.18 -32.75 -3.47
C LYS A 193 18.44 -31.70 -2.64
N TYR A 194 17.69 -30.81 -3.29
CA TYR A 194 16.87 -29.80 -2.59
C TYR A 194 15.72 -30.43 -1.80
N ALA A 195 15.10 -31.51 -2.29
CA ALA A 195 14.08 -32.24 -1.56
C ALA A 195 14.63 -32.81 -0.23
N GLY A 196 15.85 -33.34 -0.24
CA GLY A 196 16.54 -33.78 0.98
C GLY A 196 16.77 -32.64 1.97
N LEU A 197 17.24 -31.48 1.49
CA LEU A 197 17.41 -30.27 2.30
C LEU A 197 16.10 -29.83 2.97
N TYR A 198 15.00 -29.77 2.19
CA TYR A 198 13.70 -29.40 2.72
C TYR A 198 13.16 -30.43 3.71
N ASN A 199 13.37 -31.73 3.49
CA ASN A 199 12.94 -32.76 4.43
C ASN A 199 13.59 -32.59 5.81
N VAL A 200 14.90 -32.34 5.86
CA VAL A 200 15.61 -32.09 7.13
C VAL A 200 15.10 -30.81 7.80
N LEU A 201 14.88 -29.74 7.03
CA LEU A 201 14.31 -28.50 7.57
C LEU A 201 12.89 -28.72 8.12
N LEU A 202 12.06 -29.51 7.45
CA LEU A 202 10.70 -29.82 7.89
C LEU A 202 10.71 -30.61 9.20
N LEU A 203 11.57 -31.64 9.32
CA LEU A 203 11.73 -32.40 10.55
C LEU A 203 12.15 -31.50 11.72
N SER A 204 13.17 -30.65 11.51
CA SER A 204 13.63 -29.71 12.53
C SER A 204 12.57 -28.67 12.90
N SER A 205 11.78 -28.21 11.93
CA SER A 205 10.69 -27.26 12.17
C SER A 205 9.52 -27.89 12.92
N LEU A 206 9.21 -29.16 12.67
CA LEU A 206 8.20 -29.92 13.41
C LEU A 206 8.60 -30.10 14.87
N GLU A 207 9.86 -30.49 15.11
CA GLU A 207 10.42 -30.60 16.46
C GLU A 207 10.35 -29.25 17.21
N GLY A 208 10.82 -28.18 16.59
CA GLY A 208 10.71 -26.82 17.16
C GLY A 208 9.26 -26.37 17.40
N SER A 209 8.31 -26.80 16.57
CA SER A 209 6.89 -26.50 16.79
C SER A 209 6.31 -27.22 18.02
N MET A 210 6.75 -28.45 18.29
CA MET A 210 6.38 -29.21 19.48
C MET A 210 6.95 -28.55 20.74
N GLU A 211 8.22 -28.14 20.71
CA GLU A 211 8.85 -27.39 21.82
C GLU A 211 8.13 -26.06 22.12
N ILE A 212 7.74 -25.32 21.08
CA ILE A 212 6.97 -24.07 21.23
C ILE A 212 5.60 -24.37 21.86
N ALA A 213 4.92 -25.43 21.43
CA ALA A 213 3.63 -25.82 21.98
C ALA A 213 3.72 -26.22 23.46
N GLU A 214 4.72 -27.03 23.83
CA GLU A 214 4.98 -27.42 25.22
C GLU A 214 5.31 -26.20 26.08
N SER A 215 6.16 -25.29 25.60
CA SER A 215 6.48 -24.04 26.28
C SER A 215 5.24 -23.15 26.50
N MET A 216 4.37 -23.08 25.49
CA MET A 216 3.11 -22.35 25.59
C MET A 216 2.19 -22.99 26.65
N GLN A 217 2.07 -24.31 26.67
CA GLN A 217 1.26 -25.03 27.65
C GLN A 217 1.80 -24.85 29.08
N ALA A 218 3.12 -24.92 29.27
CA ALA A 218 3.78 -24.68 30.55
C ALA A 218 3.54 -23.24 31.07
N ARG A 219 3.38 -22.27 30.17
CA ARG A 219 2.99 -20.88 30.47
C ARG A 219 1.47 -20.69 30.63
N ALA A 220 0.71 -21.78 30.75
CA ALA A 220 -0.73 -21.79 30.86
C ALA A 220 -1.46 -21.08 29.70
N TYR A 221 -0.91 -21.15 28.48
CA TYR A 221 -1.57 -20.59 27.30
C TYR A 221 -2.90 -21.29 27.05
N GLY A 222 -4.02 -20.58 27.25
CA GLY A 222 -5.37 -21.13 27.03
C GLY A 222 -6.14 -21.50 28.30
N SER A 223 -5.56 -21.29 29.49
CA SER A 223 -6.21 -21.55 30.78
C SER A 223 -7.34 -20.58 31.17
N GLY A 224 -7.50 -19.45 30.45
CA GLY A 224 -8.52 -18.45 30.78
C GLY A 224 -8.58 -17.26 29.83
N ARG A 225 -9.33 -16.22 30.24
CA ARG A 225 -9.43 -14.95 29.50
C ARG A 225 -8.06 -14.27 29.44
N ARG A 226 -7.62 -13.91 28.24
CA ARG A 226 -6.34 -13.23 28.03
C ARG A 226 -6.43 -11.73 28.22
N THR A 227 -5.34 -11.17 28.72
CA THR A 227 -5.07 -9.74 28.69
C THR A 227 -4.13 -9.39 27.54
N VAL A 228 -4.19 -8.15 27.05
CA VAL A 228 -3.32 -7.63 25.99
C VAL A 228 -2.24 -6.76 26.62
N TYR A 229 -0.97 -7.13 26.42
CA TYR A 229 0.19 -6.42 26.96
C TYR A 229 0.47 -5.11 26.20
N SER A 230 0.62 -5.18 24.88
CA SER A 230 0.84 -4.00 24.04
C SER A 230 -0.50 -3.37 23.65
N ARG A 231 -0.93 -2.35 24.39
CA ARG A 231 -2.11 -1.55 24.04
C ARG A 231 -1.66 -0.24 23.40
N ASN A 232 -1.94 -0.09 22.10
CA ASN A 232 -1.91 1.22 21.48
C ASN A 232 -3.19 1.95 21.93
N LEU A 233 -3.03 2.98 22.77
CA LEU A 233 -4.12 3.83 23.21
C LEU A 233 -4.45 4.83 22.10
N LEU A 234 -5.74 4.98 21.80
CA LEU A 234 -6.23 6.02 20.89
C LEU A 234 -6.00 7.38 21.56
N ARG A 235 -5.24 8.25 20.89
CA ARG A 235 -5.00 9.62 21.34
C ARG A 235 -6.07 10.54 20.74
N PRO A 236 -6.36 11.70 21.38
CA PRO A 236 -7.31 12.68 20.83
C PRO A 236 -6.93 13.13 19.41
N ARG A 237 -5.63 13.11 19.07
CA ARG A 237 -5.12 13.38 17.72
C ARG A 237 -5.60 12.37 16.68
N ASP A 238 -5.73 11.10 17.06
CA ASP A 238 -6.19 10.03 16.15
C ASP A 238 -7.67 10.20 15.83
N TYR A 239 -8.48 10.64 16.80
CA TYR A 239 -9.89 10.97 16.59
C TYR A 239 -10.07 12.17 15.65
N LEU A 240 -9.22 13.21 15.77
CA LEU A 240 -9.25 14.35 14.86
C LEU A 240 -8.89 13.94 13.42
N CYS A 241 -7.85 13.13 13.25
CA CYS A 241 -7.51 12.57 11.94
C CYS A 241 -8.65 11.73 11.37
N ALA A 242 -9.17 10.77 12.13
CA ALA A 242 -10.26 9.89 11.68
C ALA A 242 -11.54 10.69 11.34
N GLY A 243 -11.89 11.68 12.16
CA GLY A 243 -13.01 12.58 11.90
C GLY A 243 -12.82 13.39 10.61
N GLY A 244 -11.62 13.96 10.40
CA GLY A 244 -11.27 14.65 9.16
C GLY A 244 -11.38 13.75 7.92
N CYS A 245 -10.93 12.48 8.02
CA CYS A 245 -11.05 11.51 6.94
C CYS A 245 -12.50 11.21 6.57
N LEU A 246 -13.36 10.99 7.58
CA LEU A 246 -14.77 10.70 7.37
C LEU A 246 -15.50 11.91 6.77
N LEU A 247 -15.17 13.13 7.23
CA LEU A 247 -15.69 14.36 6.64
C LEU A 247 -15.25 14.52 5.20
N ALA A 248 -13.97 14.28 4.89
CA ALA A 248 -13.47 14.30 3.51
C ALA A 248 -14.22 13.30 2.61
N LEU A 249 -14.45 12.08 3.09
CA LEU A 249 -15.18 11.05 2.35
C LEU A 249 -16.66 11.46 2.16
N SER A 250 -17.32 11.98 3.19
CA SER A 250 -18.71 12.45 3.07
C SER A 250 -18.86 13.63 2.11
N ALA A 251 -17.93 14.60 2.15
CA ALA A 251 -17.91 15.73 1.23
C ALA A 251 -17.67 15.26 -0.21
N ALA A 252 -16.83 14.23 -0.38
CA ALA A 252 -16.56 13.65 -1.68
C ALA A 252 -17.78 12.92 -2.28
N VAL A 253 -18.43 12.08 -1.48
CA VAL A 253 -19.65 11.37 -1.88
C VAL A 253 -20.78 12.35 -2.16
N TRP A 254 -20.92 13.39 -1.34
CA TRP A 254 -21.89 14.46 -1.57
C TRP A 254 -21.59 15.19 -2.89
N GLY A 255 -20.33 15.52 -3.17
CA GLY A 255 -19.92 16.09 -4.45
C GLY A 255 -20.27 15.19 -5.64
N LEU A 256 -20.06 13.88 -5.53
CA LEU A 256 -20.40 12.92 -6.59
C LEU A 256 -21.91 12.83 -6.81
N SER A 257 -22.71 12.84 -5.74
CA SER A 257 -24.18 12.80 -5.82
C SER A 257 -24.79 14.05 -6.49
N ASN A 258 -24.10 15.18 -6.44
CA ASN A 258 -24.48 16.42 -7.13
C ASN A 258 -23.92 16.49 -8.57
N GLY A 259 -23.40 15.39 -9.12
CA GLY A 259 -22.86 15.34 -10.49
C GLY A 259 -21.50 16.01 -10.67
N CYS A 260 -20.83 16.43 -9.58
CA CYS A 260 -19.57 17.19 -9.63
C CYS A 260 -18.29 16.32 -9.75
N GLY A 261 -18.42 15.01 -10.01
CA GLY A 261 -17.29 14.07 -10.04
C GLY A 261 -17.20 13.14 -11.25
N HIS A 262 -18.25 13.08 -12.09
CA HIS A 262 -18.20 12.33 -13.34
C HIS A 262 -17.55 13.18 -14.42
N TYR A 263 -16.36 12.75 -14.84
CA TYR A 263 -15.72 13.25 -16.04
C TYR A 263 -16.03 12.24 -17.16
N GLU A 264 -16.99 12.56 -18.01
CA GLU A 264 -17.25 11.74 -19.19
C GLU A 264 -16.14 11.99 -20.21
N PHE A 265 -15.25 11.00 -20.35
CA PHE A 265 -14.16 11.03 -21.32
C PHE A 265 -14.63 10.78 -22.76
N TYR A 266 -15.82 10.22 -22.91
CA TYR A 266 -16.44 9.88 -24.19
C TYR A 266 -17.86 10.45 -24.22
N PRO A 267 -18.35 11.03 -25.32
CA PRO A 267 -17.73 11.17 -26.65
C PRO A 267 -16.92 12.45 -26.89
N VAL A 268 -17.00 13.46 -26.00
CA VAL A 268 -16.17 14.68 -26.04
C VAL A 268 -15.65 14.92 -24.64
N ALA A 269 -14.35 15.22 -24.49
CA ALA A 269 -13.77 15.55 -23.20
C ALA A 269 -14.50 16.75 -22.56
N ASP A 270 -15.21 16.51 -21.44
CA ASP A 270 -15.98 17.55 -20.75
C ASP A 270 -15.06 18.66 -20.20
N VAL A 271 -15.62 19.83 -19.92
CA VAL A 271 -14.87 21.00 -19.46
C VAL A 271 -14.24 20.70 -18.10
N LEU A 272 -12.94 20.99 -17.95
CA LEU A 272 -12.15 20.71 -16.75
C LEU A 272 -12.71 21.33 -15.46
N ILE A 273 -13.56 22.36 -15.58
CA ILE A 273 -14.28 23.05 -14.50
C ILE A 273 -15.70 23.32 -15.01
N ARG A 274 -16.63 22.40 -14.75
CA ARG A 274 -18.04 22.57 -15.15
C ARG A 274 -18.82 23.50 -14.23
N ASP A 275 -18.43 23.57 -12.95
CA ASP A 275 -19.15 24.37 -11.94
C ASP A 275 -18.23 24.87 -10.80
N ARG A 276 -18.50 26.06 -10.23
CA ARG A 276 -17.78 26.61 -9.06
C ARG A 276 -17.87 25.68 -7.84
N ALA A 277 -18.93 24.88 -7.76
CA ALA A 277 -19.13 23.86 -6.73
C ALA A 277 -18.01 22.79 -6.74
N THR A 278 -17.46 22.42 -7.90
CA THR A 278 -16.38 21.41 -8.01
C THR A 278 -15.09 21.87 -7.30
N VAL A 279 -14.74 23.15 -7.46
CA VAL A 279 -13.56 23.77 -6.83
C VAL A 279 -13.74 23.89 -5.32
N VAL A 280 -14.95 24.22 -4.86
CA VAL A 280 -15.27 24.30 -3.43
C VAL A 280 -15.18 22.92 -2.77
N VAL A 281 -15.75 21.88 -3.39
CA VAL A 281 -15.65 20.51 -2.86
C VAL A 281 -14.19 20.02 -2.86
N LEU A 282 -13.42 20.31 -3.91
CA LEU A 282 -11.99 19.96 -3.96
C LEU A 282 -11.21 20.66 -2.83
N ALA A 283 -11.44 21.95 -2.61
CA ALA A 283 -10.80 22.70 -1.53
C ALA A 283 -11.16 22.15 -0.14
N ILE A 284 -12.43 21.77 0.07
CA ILE A 284 -12.90 21.16 1.31
C ILE A 284 -12.22 19.80 1.55
N VAL A 285 -12.19 18.94 0.54
CA VAL A 285 -11.56 17.62 0.65
C VAL A 285 -10.05 17.73 0.87
N PHE A 286 -9.38 18.64 0.15
CA PHE A 286 -7.96 18.91 0.35
C PHE A 286 -7.67 19.43 1.77
N PHE A 287 -8.49 20.35 2.28
CA PHE A 287 -8.36 20.88 3.63
C PHE A 287 -8.48 19.77 4.68
N TYR A 288 -9.51 18.92 4.60
CA TYR A 288 -9.69 17.82 5.55
C TYR A 288 -8.61 16.74 5.44
N LEU A 289 -8.10 16.45 4.24
CA LEU A 289 -7.00 15.50 4.05
C LEU A 289 -5.64 16.06 4.51
N SER A 290 -5.49 17.38 4.61
CA SER A 290 -4.27 18.04 5.10
C SER A 290 -4.14 18.05 6.63
N VAL A 291 -5.20 17.65 7.36
CA VAL A 291 -5.24 17.62 8.84
C VAL A 291 -4.05 16.86 9.47
N PRO A 292 -3.63 15.67 8.98
CA PRO A 292 -2.47 14.98 9.52
C PRO A 292 -1.15 15.76 9.34
N LEU A 293 -1.02 16.50 8.24
CA LEU A 293 0.15 17.34 7.94
C LEU A 293 0.23 18.53 8.92
N ILE A 294 -0.91 19.18 9.16
CA ILE A 294 -1.04 20.31 10.09
C ILE A 294 -0.71 19.87 11.52
N LEU A 295 -1.21 18.70 11.93
CA LEU A 295 -0.90 18.10 13.24
C LEU A 295 0.59 17.76 13.37
N GLY A 296 1.25 17.35 12.29
CA GLY A 296 2.70 17.12 12.25
C GLY A 296 3.56 18.37 12.35
N GLY A 297 3.13 19.47 11.72
CA GLY A 297 3.75 20.78 11.92
C GLY A 297 3.56 21.33 13.34
N GLY A 298 2.39 21.09 13.94
CA GLY A 298 2.03 21.57 15.27
C GLY A 298 2.80 20.92 16.43
N ASP A 299 3.38 19.74 16.26
CA ASP A 299 4.16 19.05 17.31
C ASP A 299 5.50 19.74 17.61
N LYS A 300 6.01 20.54 16.68
CA LYS A 300 7.17 21.42 16.94
C LYS A 300 6.84 22.56 17.90
N TYR A 301 5.58 22.95 18.03
CA TYR A 301 5.17 24.15 18.77
C TYR A 301 4.25 23.89 19.99
N CYS A 302 3.42 22.83 19.99
CA CYS A 302 2.43 22.58 21.06
C CYS A 302 2.77 21.38 21.95
N ARG A 303 3.17 21.64 23.21
CA ARG A 303 3.47 20.61 24.23
C ARG A 303 2.25 19.80 24.72
N PHE A 304 1.03 20.35 24.64
CA PHE A 304 -0.21 19.65 25.06
C PHE A 304 -0.48 18.38 24.25
N ILE A 305 -0.06 18.41 22.99
CA ILE A 305 -0.16 17.33 22.02
C ILE A 305 0.76 16.18 22.50
N LYS A 306 1.92 16.46 23.13
CA LYS A 306 2.94 15.49 23.58
C LYS A 306 2.61 14.69 24.86
N SER A 307 1.45 14.92 25.48
CA SER A 307 1.09 14.29 26.75
C SER A 307 0.98 12.77 26.62
N LYS A 308 1.99 12.05 27.15
CA LYS A 308 1.89 10.64 27.54
C LYS A 308 0.93 10.57 28.73
N ILE A 309 -0.35 10.30 28.46
CA ILE A 309 -1.22 9.65 29.44
C ILE A 309 -1.32 8.19 29.00
#